data_AF-A0A6A1QCC1-F1
#
_entry.id   AF-A0A6A1QCC1-F1
#
_cell.length_a   1.000
_cell.length_b   1.000
_cell.length_c   1.000
_cell.angle_alpha   90.00
_cell.angle_beta   90.00
_cell.angle_gamma   90.00
#
_symmetry.space_group_name_H-M   'P 1'
#
loop_
_entity.id
_entity.type
_entity.pdbx_description
1 polymer ?
#
loop_
_entity_poly.entity_id
_entity_poly.type
_entity_poly.pdbx_seq_one_letter_code
_entity_poly.pdbx_strand_id
1 'polypeptide(L)'
;HGTCSCGRCVCGRGWFGELCQHPRKCNLTEEQSRSLCESADGVLCSGKESMLDYRARKVLQGALKTSSCHCGKCVCSAEEWYVSGEFCGCDDRECDKHDGLICTGAVSAYATCPVSRRAIETGNGICSCGNCECWDGWNGNACEIWLGTEYP
;
A
#
# COMPACT_ATOMS: atom_id res chain seq x y z
N HIS A 1 12.84 10.43 -4.72
CA HIS A 1 14.17 11.03 -4.50
C HIS A 1 15.27 9.98 -4.36
N GLY A 2 15.67 9.36 -5.46
CA GLY A 2 16.60 8.24 -5.47
C GLY A 2 16.64 7.58 -6.85
N THR A 3 17.30 6.43 -6.93
CA THR A 3 17.23 5.56 -8.10
C THR A 3 16.33 4.39 -7.79
N CYS A 4 15.30 4.18 -8.61
CA CYS A 4 14.35 3.09 -8.45
C CYS A 4 14.48 2.12 -9.62
N SER A 5 14.43 0.82 -9.31
CA SER A 5 14.35 -0.26 -10.29
C SER A 5 13.28 -1.23 -9.82
N CYS A 6 12.20 -1.29 -10.61
CA CYS A 6 10.92 -1.93 -10.33
C CYS A 6 10.54 -2.04 -8.84
N GLY A 7 9.94 -0.97 -8.31
CA GLY A 7 9.41 -0.92 -6.94
C GLY A 7 10.48 -0.84 -5.84
N ARG A 8 11.75 -1.22 -6.12
CA ARG A 8 12.84 -1.11 -5.16
C ARG A 8 13.66 0.15 -5.42
N CYS A 9 13.65 1.06 -4.46
CA CYS A 9 14.40 2.30 -4.54
C CYS A 9 15.62 2.32 -3.61
N VAL A 10 16.74 2.83 -4.13
CA VAL A 10 17.88 3.29 -3.34
C VAL A 10 17.71 4.79 -3.14
N CYS A 11 17.33 5.16 -1.92
CA CYS A 11 17.07 6.56 -1.60
C CYS A 11 18.35 7.38 -1.50
N GLY A 12 18.30 8.58 -2.06
CA GLY A 12 19.36 9.56 -1.87
C GLY A 12 19.49 9.97 -0.40
N ARG A 13 20.62 10.61 -0.07
CA ARG A 13 20.84 11.13 1.29
C ARG A 13 19.69 12.05 1.71
N GLY A 14 19.19 11.82 2.92
CA GLY A 14 18.09 12.61 3.48
C GLY A 14 16.69 12.14 3.08
N TRP A 15 16.54 11.01 2.36
CA TRP A 15 15.23 10.47 1.98
C TRP A 15 15.07 9.00 2.43
N PHE A 16 13.82 8.57 2.58
CA PHE A 16 13.43 7.19 2.89
C PHE A 16 11.99 6.91 2.44
N GLY A 17 11.53 5.67 2.67
CA GLY A 17 10.26 5.16 2.17
C GLY A 17 10.49 4.28 0.94
N GLU A 18 9.48 3.48 0.59
CA GLU A 18 9.53 2.54 -0.53
C GLU A 18 9.88 3.22 -1.86
N LEU A 19 9.27 4.39 -2.12
CA LEU A 19 9.51 5.21 -3.31
C LEU A 19 10.41 6.42 -3.03
N CYS A 20 11.10 6.43 -1.88
CA CYS A 20 11.89 7.58 -1.41
C CYS A 20 11.06 8.88 -1.36
N GLN A 21 9.84 8.77 -0.87
CA GLN A 21 8.84 9.83 -0.80
C GLN A 21 8.87 10.63 0.51
N HIS A 22 9.56 10.11 1.55
CA HIS A 22 9.62 10.76 2.86
C HIS A 22 10.99 11.42 3.11
N PRO A 23 11.05 12.71 3.48
CA PRO A 23 12.29 13.35 3.86
C PRO A 23 12.68 12.94 5.29
N ARG A 24 13.96 12.67 5.56
CA ARG A 24 14.46 12.31 6.90
C ARG A 24 14.45 13.47 7.89
N LYS A 25 14.43 14.71 7.40
CA LYS A 25 14.39 15.94 8.19
C LYS A 25 13.33 16.86 7.61
N CYS A 26 12.54 17.49 8.47
CA CYS A 26 11.60 18.54 8.13
C CYS A 26 11.51 19.54 9.28
N ASN A 27 11.01 20.74 8.98
CA ASN A 27 10.85 21.81 9.94
C ASN A 27 9.45 21.79 10.57
N LEU A 28 9.08 20.68 11.19
CA LEU A 28 7.80 20.48 11.89
C LEU A 28 8.07 19.87 13.26
N THR A 29 7.34 20.30 14.28
CA THR A 29 7.31 19.58 15.57
C THR A 29 6.55 18.26 15.41
N GLU A 30 6.69 17.37 16.40
CA GLU A 30 5.93 16.12 16.43
C GLU A 30 4.42 16.40 16.45
N GLU A 31 3.95 17.39 17.22
CA GLU A 31 2.52 17.74 17.26
C GLU A 31 2.02 18.30 15.93
N GLN A 32 2.81 19.19 15.29
CA GLN A 32 2.45 19.77 13.99
C GLN A 32 2.42 18.71 12.88
N SER A 33 3.39 17.79 12.89
CA SER A 33 3.40 16.65 11.98
C SER A 33 2.16 15.80 12.21
N ARG A 34 1.90 15.42 13.46
CA ARG A 34 0.78 14.57 13.85
C ARG A 34 -0.57 15.16 13.45
N SER A 35 -0.79 16.45 13.66
CA SER A 35 -2.07 17.11 13.35
C SER A 35 -2.43 17.06 11.87
N LEU A 36 -1.46 16.91 10.97
CA LEU A 36 -1.69 16.79 9.53
C LEU A 36 -2.10 15.37 9.09
N CYS A 37 -1.82 14.37 9.93
CA CYS A 37 -2.12 12.97 9.67
C CYS A 37 -3.36 12.47 10.43
N GLU A 38 -3.92 13.29 11.32
CA GLU A 38 -5.03 12.95 12.20
C GLU A 38 -6.35 13.34 11.54
N SER A 39 -7.28 12.39 11.44
CA SER A 39 -8.62 12.62 10.92
C SER A 39 -9.51 13.30 11.97
N ALA A 40 -10.68 13.81 11.56
CA ALA A 40 -11.63 14.48 12.47
C ALA A 40 -12.05 13.63 13.68
N ASP A 41 -12.06 12.30 13.52
CA ASP A 41 -12.38 11.33 14.58
C ASP A 41 -11.19 11.00 15.51
N GLY A 42 -10.06 11.72 15.39
CA GLY A 42 -8.85 11.52 16.21
C GLY A 42 -8.02 10.29 15.82
N VAL A 43 -8.30 9.71 14.65
CA VAL A 43 -7.57 8.54 14.11
C VAL A 43 -6.36 9.01 13.32
N LEU A 44 -5.18 8.50 13.66
CA LEU A 44 -3.93 8.80 12.95
C LEU A 44 -3.75 7.83 11.78
N CYS A 45 -3.52 8.33 10.57
CA CYS A 45 -3.16 7.52 9.40
C CYS A 45 -4.05 6.29 9.19
N SER A 46 -5.37 6.55 9.12
CA SER A 46 -6.45 5.56 8.96
C SER A 46 -6.39 4.35 9.91
N GLY A 47 -5.61 4.46 10.99
CA GLY A 47 -5.24 3.36 11.87
C GLY A 47 -6.44 2.53 12.26
N LYS A 48 -6.40 1.23 11.93
CA LYS A 48 -7.22 0.24 12.61
C LYS A 48 -6.70 0.14 14.05
N GLU A 49 -7.26 1.01 14.87
CA GLU A 49 -7.28 1.14 16.34
C GLU A 49 -6.54 2.32 16.99
N SER A 50 -7.22 2.78 18.05
CA SER A 50 -7.21 4.09 18.66
C SER A 50 -6.21 4.20 19.81
N MET A 51 -5.88 5.44 20.17
CA MET A 51 -4.92 5.79 21.24
C MET A 51 -5.31 5.36 22.67
N LEU A 52 -6.41 4.63 22.88
CA LEU A 52 -6.82 4.21 24.23
C LEU A 52 -6.05 3.01 24.79
N ASP A 53 -5.17 2.35 24.01
CA ASP A 53 -4.42 1.16 24.46
C ASP A 53 -2.87 1.30 24.42
N TYR A 54 -2.33 2.50 24.19
CA TYR A 54 -0.87 2.71 23.99
C TYR A 54 0.00 2.40 25.23
N ARG A 55 -0.59 2.32 26.43
CA ARG A 55 0.14 1.99 27.67
C ARG A 55 0.03 0.53 28.12
N ALA A 56 -0.81 -0.31 27.51
CA ALA A 56 -1.06 -1.67 28.02
C ALA A 56 -0.37 -2.82 27.25
N ARG A 57 0.08 -2.64 25.99
CA ARG A 57 0.63 -3.75 25.18
C ARG A 57 2.15 -3.73 24.96
N LYS A 58 2.93 -3.51 26.01
CA LYS A 58 4.41 -3.67 25.91
C LYS A 58 4.91 -5.12 26.05
N VAL A 59 4.07 -6.16 26.06
CA VAL A 59 4.51 -7.47 26.59
C VAL A 59 4.19 -8.73 25.77
N LEU A 60 3.25 -8.77 24.82
CA LEU A 60 2.85 -10.06 24.24
C LEU A 60 2.73 -10.04 22.71
N GLN A 61 3.75 -10.64 22.08
CA GLN A 61 3.75 -11.29 20.75
C GLN A 61 3.66 -10.37 19.51
N GLY A 62 4.81 -10.24 18.82
CA GLY A 62 4.90 -10.10 17.35
C GLY A 62 4.32 -8.84 16.71
N ALA A 63 5.21 -8.01 16.15
CA ALA A 63 4.93 -6.95 15.18
C ALA A 63 3.74 -6.01 15.49
N LEU A 64 4.06 -4.89 16.12
CA LEU A 64 3.16 -3.76 16.33
C LEU A 64 2.67 -3.23 14.95
N LYS A 65 1.37 -3.36 14.68
CA LYS A 65 0.72 -2.83 13.47
C LYS A 65 0.61 -1.30 13.57
N THR A 66 1.62 -0.55 13.11
CA THR A 66 1.61 0.93 13.17
C THR A 66 1.84 1.57 11.82
N SER A 67 0.84 2.30 11.32
CA SER A 67 1.11 3.46 10.47
C SER A 67 1.67 4.57 11.37
N SER A 68 2.75 5.24 10.94
CA SER A 68 3.33 6.36 11.69
C SER A 68 3.21 7.65 10.89
N CYS A 69 3.13 8.80 11.56
CA CYS A 69 3.10 10.09 10.87
C CYS A 69 4.48 10.73 10.92
N HIS A 70 5.03 11.04 9.74
CA HIS A 70 6.34 11.67 9.62
C HIS A 70 6.28 12.84 8.66
N CYS A 71 6.64 14.03 9.16
CA CYS A 71 6.58 15.27 8.40
C CYS A 71 5.20 15.56 7.79
N GLY A 72 4.14 15.28 8.54
CA GLY A 72 2.76 15.46 8.10
C GLY A 72 2.29 14.48 7.03
N LYS A 73 3.01 13.37 6.84
CA LYS A 73 2.63 12.30 5.91
C LYS A 73 2.63 10.96 6.62
N CYS A 74 1.65 10.13 6.28
CA CYS A 74 1.61 8.77 6.80
C CYS A 74 2.68 7.90 6.14
N VAL A 75 3.37 7.14 6.98
CA VAL A 75 4.33 6.11 6.61
C VAL A 75 3.66 4.78 6.94
N CYS A 76 3.21 4.08 5.90
CA CYS A 76 2.56 2.78 6.05
C CYS A 76 3.56 1.69 6.44
N SER A 77 3.09 0.63 7.09
CA SER A 77 3.97 -0.44 7.58
C SER A 77 4.65 -1.16 6.42
N ALA A 78 5.96 -1.31 6.48
CA ALA A 78 6.72 -2.05 5.47
C ALA A 78 6.44 -3.57 5.49
N GLU A 79 5.89 -4.10 6.58
CA GLU A 79 5.48 -5.51 6.67
C GLU A 79 4.16 -5.78 5.94
N GLU A 80 3.36 -4.73 5.71
CA GLU A 80 2.09 -4.78 5.00
C GLU A 80 2.16 -3.96 3.71
N TRP A 81 2.97 -4.45 2.76
CA TRP A 81 3.17 -3.85 1.43
C TRP A 81 1.89 -3.64 0.61
N TYR A 82 0.80 -4.34 0.95
CA TYR A 82 -0.52 -4.16 0.35
C TYR A 82 -1.31 -2.99 0.98
N VAL A 83 -0.80 -2.36 2.04
CA VAL A 83 -1.42 -1.18 2.65
C VAL A 83 -0.82 0.09 2.06
N SER A 84 -1.66 0.89 1.42
CA SER A 84 -1.22 2.05 0.65
C SER A 84 -2.14 3.27 0.85
N GLY A 85 -1.88 4.34 0.09
CA GLY A 85 -2.64 5.60 0.14
C GLY A 85 -2.07 6.63 1.10
N GLU A 86 -2.54 7.87 0.95
CA GLU A 86 -2.04 9.06 1.69
C GLU A 86 -2.18 8.91 3.22
N PHE A 87 -3.23 8.21 3.65
CA PHE A 87 -3.51 7.92 5.04
C PHE A 87 -3.39 6.42 5.39
N CYS A 88 -2.79 5.58 4.54
CA CYS A 88 -2.69 4.13 4.79
C CYS A 88 -4.06 3.42 4.96
N GLY A 89 -5.10 3.95 4.31
CA GLY A 89 -6.46 3.41 4.37
C GLY A 89 -6.76 2.38 3.27
N CYS A 90 -5.91 2.28 2.25
CA CYS A 90 -6.08 1.32 1.18
C CYS A 90 -5.50 -0.03 1.57
N ASP A 91 -6.25 -1.12 1.44
CA ASP A 91 -5.75 -2.49 1.53
C ASP A 91 -5.95 -3.16 0.18
N ASP A 92 -4.87 -3.41 -0.57
CA ASP A 92 -4.92 -3.98 -1.92
C ASP A 92 -5.35 -5.48 -1.91
N ARG A 93 -5.80 -6.02 -0.78
CA ARG A 93 -6.49 -7.31 -0.70
C ARG A 93 -8.02 -7.17 -0.73
N GLU A 94 -8.52 -5.95 -0.62
CA GLU A 94 -9.94 -5.58 -0.60
C GLU A 94 -10.44 -5.10 -1.98
N CYS A 95 -9.96 -5.71 -3.08
CA CYS A 95 -10.52 -5.51 -4.41
C CYS A 95 -11.61 -6.54 -4.75
N ASP A 96 -12.35 -6.27 -5.82
CA ASP A 96 -13.36 -7.19 -6.36
C ASP A 96 -12.77 -8.55 -6.73
N LYS A 97 -13.58 -9.59 -6.51
CA LYS A 97 -13.21 -10.99 -6.72
C LYS A 97 -14.14 -11.65 -7.72
N HIS A 98 -13.57 -12.52 -8.54
CA HIS A 98 -14.30 -13.46 -9.37
C HIS A 98 -13.75 -14.86 -9.09
N ASP A 99 -14.64 -15.83 -8.86
CA ASP A 99 -14.28 -17.20 -8.42
C ASP A 99 -13.34 -17.24 -7.20
N GLY A 100 -13.47 -16.26 -6.30
CA GLY A 100 -12.64 -16.15 -5.08
C GLY A 100 -11.24 -15.56 -5.32
N LEU A 101 -10.89 -15.21 -6.55
CA LEU A 101 -9.61 -14.60 -6.92
C LEU A 101 -9.76 -13.08 -7.10
N ILE A 102 -8.87 -12.31 -6.49
CA ILE A 102 -8.84 -10.84 -6.59
C ILE A 102 -8.42 -10.43 -8.00
N CYS A 103 -9.22 -9.60 -8.67
CA CYS A 103 -9.01 -9.19 -10.07
C CYS A 103 -8.57 -10.38 -10.97
N THR A 104 -9.24 -11.53 -10.77
CA THR A 104 -9.01 -12.88 -11.37
C THR A 104 -7.62 -13.51 -11.21
N GLY A 105 -6.79 -13.01 -10.28
CA GLY A 105 -5.51 -13.61 -9.90
C GLY A 105 -4.39 -12.60 -9.66
N ALA A 106 -4.75 -11.32 -9.52
CA ALA A 106 -3.84 -10.21 -9.28
C ALA A 106 -3.05 -10.35 -7.97
N VAL A 107 -1.84 -9.78 -7.99
CA VAL A 107 -1.08 -9.39 -6.80
C VAL A 107 -0.95 -7.86 -6.75
N SER A 108 -0.66 -7.29 -5.57
CA SER A 108 -0.61 -5.83 -5.41
C SER A 108 0.50 -5.17 -6.25
N ALA A 109 0.19 -3.98 -6.76
CA ALA A 109 0.90 -3.25 -7.81
C ALA A 109 2.39 -2.97 -7.52
N TYR A 110 2.78 -2.94 -6.24
CA TYR A 110 4.16 -2.70 -5.82
C TYR A 110 5.09 -3.91 -6.01
N ALA A 111 4.52 -5.08 -6.34
CA ALA A 111 5.28 -6.28 -6.70
C ALA A 111 5.81 -6.29 -8.15
N THR A 112 5.82 -5.15 -8.86
CA THR A 112 6.16 -5.02 -10.30
C THR A 112 7.64 -5.25 -10.67
N CYS A 113 8.44 -5.94 -9.84
CA CYS A 113 9.78 -6.43 -10.20
C CYS A 113 9.77 -7.95 -10.30
N PRO A 114 10.38 -8.58 -11.33
CA PRO A 114 10.33 -10.03 -11.58
C PRO A 114 11.11 -10.90 -10.57
N VAL A 115 11.26 -10.47 -9.32
CA VAL A 115 12.03 -11.16 -8.27
C VAL A 115 11.18 -11.98 -7.28
N SER A 116 9.85 -11.96 -7.37
CA SER A 116 8.98 -13.02 -6.83
C SER A 116 8.27 -13.75 -7.98
N ARG A 117 9.05 -14.60 -8.69
CA ARG A 117 8.69 -15.34 -9.92
C ARG A 117 7.53 -16.35 -9.83
N ARG A 118 6.38 -16.05 -9.23
CA ARG A 118 5.22 -16.98 -9.29
C ARG A 118 3.82 -16.38 -9.37
N ALA A 119 3.62 -15.07 -9.26
CA ALA A 119 2.25 -14.53 -9.16
C ALA A 119 1.86 -13.47 -10.20
N ILE A 120 2.81 -12.94 -10.99
CA ILE A 120 2.53 -11.91 -12.01
C ILE A 120 2.05 -12.53 -13.34
N GLU A 121 2.03 -13.86 -13.47
CA GLU A 121 1.74 -14.52 -14.75
C GLU A 121 0.35 -15.21 -14.81
N THR A 122 -0.44 -15.15 -13.75
CA THR A 122 -1.73 -15.87 -13.67
C THR A 122 -2.96 -15.00 -13.47
N GLY A 123 -2.81 -13.71 -13.18
CA GLY A 123 -3.94 -12.79 -13.03
C GLY A 123 -4.39 -12.18 -14.34
N ASN A 124 -5.44 -11.36 -14.33
CA ASN A 124 -5.88 -10.58 -15.49
C ASN A 124 -5.83 -9.06 -15.23
N GLY A 125 -5.23 -8.65 -14.11
CA GLY A 125 -5.11 -7.27 -13.68
C GLY A 125 -4.25 -7.11 -12.43
N ILE A 126 -4.23 -5.91 -11.88
CA ILE A 126 -3.62 -5.57 -10.59
C ILE A 126 -4.68 -4.90 -9.68
N CYS A 127 -4.61 -5.15 -8.37
CA CYS A 127 -5.44 -4.41 -7.42
C CYS A 127 -4.74 -3.11 -7.01
N SER A 128 -5.49 -2.02 -7.03
CA SER A 128 -5.06 -0.67 -6.72
C SER A 128 -6.13 -0.02 -5.83
N CYS A 129 -5.95 -0.05 -4.50
CA CYS A 129 -6.84 0.55 -3.51
C CYS A 129 -8.34 0.25 -3.74
N GLY A 130 -8.70 -1.03 -3.81
CA GLY A 130 -10.09 -1.47 -3.97
C GLY A 130 -10.61 -1.44 -5.41
N ASN A 131 -9.81 -0.97 -6.38
CA ASN A 131 -10.13 -1.03 -7.80
C ASN A 131 -9.21 -1.99 -8.56
N CYS A 132 -9.78 -2.80 -9.45
CA CYS A 132 -9.00 -3.63 -10.36
C CYS A 132 -8.59 -2.85 -11.61
N GLU A 133 -7.29 -2.75 -11.85
CA GLU A 133 -6.72 -2.25 -13.11
C GLU A 133 -6.44 -3.45 -14.02
N CYS A 134 -7.35 -3.70 -14.97
CA CYS A 134 -7.27 -4.85 -15.86
C CYS A 134 -6.18 -4.68 -16.92
N TRP A 135 -5.54 -5.80 -17.28
CA TRP A 135 -4.58 -5.84 -18.39
C TRP A 135 -5.28 -5.72 -19.75
N ASP A 136 -4.51 -5.40 -20.78
CA ASP A 136 -5.02 -5.23 -22.14
C ASP A 136 -5.82 -6.47 -22.59
N GLY A 137 -7.05 -6.23 -23.05
CA GLY A 137 -7.98 -7.26 -23.49
C GLY A 137 -8.90 -7.80 -22.38
N TRP A 138 -8.66 -7.48 -21.11
CA TRP A 138 -9.55 -7.80 -19.99
C TRP A 138 -10.38 -6.59 -19.54
N ASN A 139 -11.60 -6.85 -19.09
CA ASN A 139 -12.55 -5.87 -18.60
C ASN A 139 -13.44 -6.49 -17.51
N GLY A 140 -14.35 -5.69 -16.94
CA GLY A 140 -15.16 -6.05 -15.78
C GLY A 140 -14.55 -5.52 -14.48
N ASN A 141 -15.34 -5.55 -13.41
CA ASN A 141 -14.92 -4.99 -12.13
C ASN A 141 -13.82 -5.85 -11.47
N ALA A 142 -13.76 -7.15 -11.77
CA ALA A 142 -12.75 -8.10 -11.31
C ALA A 142 -11.89 -8.65 -12.46
N CYS A 143 -11.86 -7.97 -13.61
CA CYS A 143 -11.13 -8.41 -14.82
C CYS A 143 -11.55 -9.81 -15.32
N GLU A 144 -12.81 -10.15 -15.16
CA GLU A 144 -13.38 -11.46 -15.49
C GLU A 144 -13.85 -11.60 -16.94
N ILE A 145 -13.87 -10.51 -17.71
CA ILE A 145 -14.39 -10.48 -19.07
C ILE A 145 -13.23 -10.31 -20.06
N TRP A 146 -12.99 -11.31 -20.91
CA TRP A 146 -12.07 -11.19 -22.04
C TRP A 146 -12.78 -10.57 -23.26
N LEU A 147 -12.27 -9.44 -23.72
CA LEU A 147 -12.74 -8.71 -24.91
C LEU A 147 -11.70 -8.69 -26.03
N GLY A 148 -10.52 -9.27 -25.82
CA GLY A 148 -9.53 -9.42 -26.87
C GLY A 148 -10.13 -10.18 -28.05
N THR A 149 -9.89 -9.68 -29.27
CA THR A 149 -10.10 -10.51 -30.47
C THR A 149 -9.29 -11.79 -30.25
N GLU A 150 -9.92 -12.96 -30.41
CA GLU A 150 -9.19 -14.22 -30.51
C GLU A 150 -7.94 -13.98 -31.37
N TYR A 151 -6.76 -14.32 -30.84
CA TYR A 151 -5.54 -14.28 -31.63
C TYR A 151 -5.79 -15.16 -32.88
N PRO A 152 -5.50 -14.69 -34.11
CA PRO A 152 -5.59 -15.53 -35.29
C PRO A 152 -4.63 -16.72 -35.22
#